data_AF-A0A2G4IMU4-F1
#
_entry.id   AF-A0A2G4IMU4-F1
#
_cell.length_a   1.000
_cell.length_b   1.000
_cell.length_c   1.000
_cell.angle_alpha   90.00
_cell.angle_beta   90.00
_cell.angle_gamma   90.00
#
_symmetry.space_group_name_H-M   'P 1'
#
loop_
_entity.id
_entity.type
_entity.pdbx_description
1 polymer ?
#
loop_
_entity_poly.entity_id
_entity_poly.type
_entity_poly.pdbx_seq_one_letter_code
_entity_poly.pdbx_strand_id
1 'polypeptide(L)'
;MFEKAEVGANLSDEAFREIWDKLRLSLIGLQQRARTADFPTLVILSGVKGAGVIDTVNLLNTWMDPRWIATTTFVDPGDEETERPLF
;
A
#
# COMPACT_ATOMS: atom_id res chain seq x y z
N MET A 1 -17.07 -10.86 9.01
CA MET A 1 -15.96 -10.11 8.37
C MET A 1 -16.28 -8.62 8.29
N PHE A 2 -17.46 -8.23 7.78
CA PHE A 2 -17.95 -6.83 7.80
C PHE A 2 -18.15 -6.25 9.21
N GLU A 3 -18.58 -7.04 10.20
CA GLU A 3 -18.74 -6.58 11.59
C GLU A 3 -17.47 -5.94 12.19
N LYS A 4 -16.26 -6.37 11.79
CA LYS A 4 -15.01 -5.76 12.27
C LYS A 4 -14.67 -4.44 11.56
N ALA A 5 -15.21 -4.20 10.36
CA ALA A 5 -15.05 -2.93 9.65
C ALA A 5 -16.01 -1.85 10.19
N GLU A 6 -17.15 -2.26 10.79
CA GLU A 6 -18.07 -1.35 11.50
C GLU A 6 -17.60 -0.98 12.91
N VAL A 7 -16.66 -1.73 13.49
CA VAL A 7 -15.96 -1.32 14.70
C VAL A 7 -15.08 -0.14 14.32
N GLY A 8 -15.61 1.06 14.47
CA GLY A 8 -14.97 2.34 14.15
C GLY A 8 -13.57 2.42 14.77
N ALA A 9 -12.58 1.98 14.00
CA ALA A 9 -11.16 2.10 14.30
C ALA A 9 -10.77 3.57 14.11
N ASN A 10 -11.31 4.41 14.98
CA ASN A 10 -11.02 5.82 15.04
C ASN A 10 -9.81 6.00 15.95
N LEU A 11 -8.79 6.64 15.39
CA LEU A 11 -7.63 7.07 16.13
C LEU A 11 -7.84 8.53 16.53
N SER A 12 -7.52 8.91 17.78
CA SER A 12 -7.48 10.33 18.12
C SER A 12 -6.35 11.03 17.38
N ASP A 13 -6.46 12.32 17.17
CA ASP A 13 -5.44 13.12 16.48
C ASP A 13 -4.07 13.02 17.19
N GLU A 14 -4.07 12.94 18.52
CA GLU A 14 -2.86 12.81 19.34
C GLU A 14 -2.20 11.45 19.10
N ALA A 15 -2.98 10.36 19.19
CA ALA A 15 -2.49 9.01 18.95
C ALA A 15 -2.01 8.83 17.50
N PHE A 16 -2.70 9.44 16.54
CA PHE A 16 -2.29 9.45 15.14
C PHE A 16 -0.94 10.12 14.95
N ARG A 17 -0.75 11.33 15.51
CA ARG A 17 0.53 12.04 15.42
C ARG A 17 1.67 11.27 16.05
N GLU A 18 1.43 10.60 17.19
CA GLU A 18 2.48 9.82 17.84
C GLU A 18 2.95 8.63 16.99
N ILE A 19 2.03 7.96 16.30
CA ILE A 19 2.32 6.80 15.46
C ILE A 19 2.91 7.24 14.11
N TRP A 20 2.47 8.38 13.58
CA TRP A 20 2.82 8.89 12.25
C TRP A 20 4.33 8.93 12.01
N ASP A 21 5.08 9.63 12.86
CA ASP A 21 6.53 9.79 12.69
C ASP A 21 7.29 8.48 12.90
N LYS A 22 6.88 7.69 13.90
CA LYS A 22 7.47 6.37 14.19
C LYS A 22 7.27 5.40 13.02
N LEU A 23 6.08 5.40 12.43
CA LEU A 23 5.73 4.56 11.29
C LEU A 23 6.53 4.96 10.06
N ARG A 24 6.63 6.26 9.76
CA ARG A 24 7.41 6.76 8.62
C ARG A 24 8.87 6.32 8.69
N LEU A 25 9.52 6.52 9.84
CA LEU A 25 10.91 6.08 10.05
C LEU A 25 11.06 4.57 9.89
N SER A 26 10.10 3.80 10.43
CA SER A 26 10.11 2.35 10.33
C SER A 26 9.97 1.85 8.88
N LEU A 27 9.14 2.51 8.07
CA LEU A 27 8.96 2.20 6.65
C LEU A 27 10.22 2.48 5.83
N ILE A 28 10.91 3.60 6.08
CA ILE A 28 12.20 3.89 5.43
C ILE A 28 13.23 2.82 5.80
N GLY A 29 13.31 2.44 7.07
CA GLY A 29 14.19 1.36 7.52
C GLY A 29 13.85 0.01 6.89
N LEU A 30 12.56 -0.30 6.73
CA LEU A 30 12.10 -1.50 6.05
C LEU A 30 12.45 -1.49 4.56
N GLN A 31 12.36 -0.34 3.89
CA GLN A 31 12.77 -0.20 2.49
C GLN A 31 14.24 -0.58 2.28
N GLN A 32 15.13 -0.12 3.16
CA GLN A 32 16.55 -0.45 3.06
C GLN A 32 16.83 -1.94 3.24
N ARG A 33 16.09 -2.59 4.16
CA ARG A 33 16.16 -4.04 4.33
C ARG A 33 15.62 -4.78 3.11
N ALA A 34 14.47 -4.39 2.59
CA ALA A 34 13.87 -5.01 1.40
C ALA A 34 14.78 -4.89 0.17
N ARG A 35 15.49 -3.76 0.01
CA ARG A 35 16.45 -3.55 -1.09
C ARG A 35 17.66 -4.49 -1.03
N THR A 36 18.03 -4.97 0.15
CA THR A 36 19.19 -5.85 0.35
C THR A 36 18.80 -7.30 0.61
N ALA A 37 17.49 -7.60 0.58
CA ALA A 37 17.00 -8.95 0.73
C ALA A 37 17.24 -9.76 -0.55
N ASP A 38 17.44 -11.07 -0.39
CA ASP A 38 17.64 -12.00 -1.50
C ASP A 38 16.35 -12.33 -2.28
N PHE A 39 15.26 -11.59 -2.01
CA PHE A 39 13.95 -11.80 -2.61
C PHE A 39 13.20 -10.48 -2.82
N PRO A 40 12.37 -10.37 -3.88
CA PRO A 40 11.49 -9.23 -4.09
C PRO A 40 10.32 -9.24 -3.10
N THR A 41 9.83 -8.06 -2.72
CA THR A 41 8.64 -7.92 -1.85
C THR A 41 7.44 -7.46 -2.68
N LEU A 42 6.35 -8.22 -2.64
CA LEU A 42 5.07 -7.88 -3.29
C LEU A 42 4.04 -7.52 -2.22
N VAL A 43 3.36 -6.39 -2.40
CA VAL A 43 2.28 -5.93 -1.52
C VAL A 43 1.02 -5.76 -2.35
N ILE A 44 -0.03 -6.52 -2.02
CA ILE A 44 -1.34 -6.41 -2.68
C ILE A 44 -2.27 -5.63 -1.75
N LEU A 45 -2.76 -4.49 -2.24
CA LEU A 45 -3.74 -3.67 -1.55
C LEU A 45 -5.08 -3.78 -2.27
N SER A 46 -6.11 -4.26 -1.56
CA SER A 46 -7.46 -4.45 -2.08
C SER A 46 -8.49 -3.88 -1.12
N GLY A 47 -9.55 -3.27 -1.65
CA GLY A 47 -10.63 -2.71 -0.85
C GLY A 47 -11.79 -2.26 -1.73
N VAL A 48 -12.94 -2.01 -1.10
CA VAL A 48 -14.09 -1.41 -1.78
C VAL A 48 -13.79 0.03 -2.21
N LYS A 49 -14.56 0.56 -3.17
CA LYS A 49 -14.45 1.97 -3.56
C LYS A 49 -14.61 2.86 -2.32
N GLY A 50 -13.63 3.74 -2.08
CA GLY A 50 -13.60 4.62 -0.90
C GLY A 50 -12.89 4.04 0.33
N ALA A 51 -12.32 2.82 0.26
CA ALA A 51 -11.57 2.23 1.37
C ALA A 51 -10.16 2.83 1.61
N GLY A 52 -9.78 3.89 0.88
CA GLY A 52 -8.47 4.55 1.04
C GLY A 52 -7.27 3.79 0.45
N VAL A 53 -7.49 2.82 -0.43
CA VAL A 53 -6.41 2.05 -1.08
C VAL A 53 -5.47 2.96 -1.86
N ILE A 54 -6.02 3.85 -2.70
CA ILE A 54 -5.23 4.80 -3.50
C ILE A 54 -4.47 5.76 -2.59
N ASP A 55 -5.10 6.28 -1.55
CA ASP A 55 -4.47 7.19 -0.59
C ASP A 55 -3.30 6.52 0.14
N THR A 56 -3.45 5.25 0.49
CA THR A 56 -2.39 4.44 1.11
C THR A 56 -1.21 4.24 0.15
N VAL A 57 -1.47 3.89 -1.11
CA VAL A 57 -0.43 3.76 -2.15
C VAL A 57 0.33 5.08 -2.34
N ASN A 58 -0.39 6.20 -2.39
CA ASN A 58 0.21 7.53 -2.54
C ASN A 58 1.06 7.91 -1.32
N LEU A 59 0.58 7.58 -0.11
CA LEU A 59 1.33 7.82 1.11
C LEU A 59 2.65 7.05 1.12
N LEU A 60 2.63 5.77 0.74
CA LEU A 60 3.84 4.94 0.64
C LEU A 60 4.85 5.54 -0.35
N ASN A 61 4.40 5.92 -1.55
CA ASN A 61 5.26 6.55 -2.56
C ASN A 61 5.77 7.94 -2.14
N THR A 62 5.04 8.66 -1.29
CA THR A 62 5.44 9.97 -0.77
C THR A 62 6.48 9.85 0.35
N TRP A 63 6.39 8.80 1.16
CA TRP A 63 7.22 8.62 2.34
C TRP A 63 8.52 7.87 2.08
N MET A 64 8.45 6.89 1.19
CA MET A 64 9.56 6.01 0.83
C MET A 64 10.17 6.50 -0.49
N ASP A 65 11.39 6.04 -0.81
CA ASP A 65 12.03 6.41 -2.08
C ASP A 65 11.32 5.71 -3.26
N PRO A 66 10.58 6.44 -4.12
CA PRO A 66 9.75 5.83 -5.16
C PRO A 66 10.58 5.14 -6.25
N ARG A 67 11.88 5.43 -6.36
CA ARG A 67 12.77 4.78 -7.32
C ARG A 67 12.88 3.27 -7.10
N TRP A 68 12.55 2.79 -5.90
CA TRP A 68 12.60 1.37 -5.52
C TRP A 68 11.21 0.76 -5.32
N ILE A 69 10.15 1.46 -5.72
CA ILE A 69 8.77 1.00 -5.58
C ILE A 69 8.12 1.03 -6.96
N ALA A 70 7.72 -0.14 -7.45
CA ALA A 70 6.84 -0.26 -8.60
C ALA A 70 5.40 -0.35 -8.11
N THR A 71 4.55 0.56 -8.59
CA THR A 71 3.10 0.54 -8.30
C THR A 71 2.36 0.15 -9.57
N THR A 72 1.60 -0.95 -9.51
CA THR A 72 0.72 -1.39 -10.59
C THR A 72 -0.72 -1.30 -10.13
N THR A 73 -1.56 -0.64 -10.92
CA THR A 73 -3.01 -0.60 -10.73
C THR A 73 -3.67 -1.53 -11.72
N PHE A 74 -4.60 -2.35 -11.25
CA PHE A 74 -5.42 -3.18 -12.13
C PHE A 74 -6.55 -2.32 -12.71
N VAL A 75 -6.57 -2.23 -14.03
CA VAL A 75 -7.67 -1.67 -14.81
C VAL A 75 -8.29 -2.80 -15.64
N ASP A 76 -9.42 -2.53 -16.27
CA ASP A 76 -9.99 -3.49 -17.22
C ASP A 76 -8.95 -3.79 -18.31
N PRO A 77 -8.72 -5.07 -18.65
CA PRO A 77 -7.72 -5.45 -19.64
C PRO A 77 -8.07 -4.82 -20.99
N GLY A 78 -7.04 -4.36 -21.70
CA GLY A 78 -7.20 -3.90 -23.06
C GLY A 78 -7.59 -5.02 -24.03
N ASP A 79 -7.95 -4.64 -25.25
CA ASP A 79 -8.30 -5.60 -26.30
C ASP A 79 -7.18 -6.63 -26.53
N GLU A 80 -5.93 -6.18 -26.61
CA GLU A 80 -4.76 -7.07 -26.78
C GLU A 80 -4.55 -8.01 -25.57
N GLU A 81 -4.78 -7.52 -24.36
CA GLU A 81 -4.58 -8.30 -23.13
C GLU A 81 -5.66 -9.39 -22.99
N THR A 82 -6.87 -9.11 -23.48
CA THR A 82 -8.00 -10.05 -23.47
C THR A 82 -7.79 -11.23 -24.43
N GLU A 83 -6.96 -11.06 -25.47
CA GLU A 83 -6.58 -12.14 -26.39
C GLU A 83 -5.49 -13.06 -25.83
N ARG A 84 -4.91 -12.74 -24.66
CA ARG A 84 -3.85 -13.52 -24.00
C ARG A 84 -4.40 -14.26 -22.76
N PRO A 85 -3.71 -15.33 -22.30
CA PRO A 85 -4.04 -15.95 -21.01
C PRO A 85 -3.97 -14.92 -19.87
N LEU A 86 -4.88 -15.05 -18.91
CA LEU A 86 -4.98 -14.14 -17.75
C LEU A 86 -3.74 -14.13 -16.84
N PHE A 87 -2.95 -15.20 -16.85
CA PHE A 87 -1.76 -15.40 -16.01
C PHE A 87 -0.70 -16.22 -16.74
#